data_AF-A0A7S2DVX6-F1
#
_entry.id   AF-A0A7S2DVX6-F1
#
_cell.length_a   1.000
_cell.length_b   1.000
_cell.length_c   1.000
_cell.angle_alpha   90.00
_cell.angle_beta   90.00
_cell.angle_gamma   90.00
#
_symmetry.space_group_name_H-M   'P 1'
#
loop_
_entity.id
_entity.type
_entity.pdbx_description
1 polymer ?
#
loop_
_entity_poly.entity_id
_entity_poly.type
_entity_poly.pdbx_seq_one_letter_code
_entity_poly.pdbx_strand_id
1 'polypeptide(L)'
;MPYTRGDRIMEPASRRGKMLSAGSGDGKSAVEEHFGRAQELEPQAREKLKGGSLYEALDLLMETKKELAEAVYAAGPGSTNYFMLMDAAAGVQENIDFVQGYLPYEFLMEPKHKR
;
A
#
# COMPACT_ATOMS: atom_id res chain seq x y z
N MET A 1 -43.16 -26.36 -30.53
CA MET A 1 -42.29 -25.98 -31.67
C MET A 1 -40.91 -26.55 -31.40
N PRO A 2 -40.39 -27.50 -32.20
CA PRO A 2 -39.04 -28.03 -31.98
C PRO A 2 -38.00 -27.12 -32.64
N TYR A 3 -36.97 -26.73 -31.89
CA TYR A 3 -35.88 -25.86 -32.34
C TYR A 3 -34.85 -26.63 -33.20
N THR A 4 -34.30 -25.99 -34.23
CA THR A 4 -33.33 -26.61 -35.16
C THR A 4 -31.90 -26.23 -34.80
N ARG A 5 -30.90 -27.09 -35.10
CA ARG A 5 -29.48 -26.83 -34.82
C ARG A 5 -29.01 -25.57 -35.57
N GLY A 6 -28.69 -24.53 -34.82
CA GLY A 6 -28.27 -23.22 -35.35
C GLY A 6 -29.09 -22.05 -34.80
N ASP A 7 -30.25 -22.32 -34.20
CA ASP A 7 -31.04 -21.30 -33.50
C ASP A 7 -30.33 -20.90 -32.19
N ARG A 8 -29.98 -19.62 -32.06
CA ARG A 8 -29.52 -19.05 -30.80
C ARG A 8 -30.68 -19.10 -29.81
N ILE A 9 -30.61 -20.03 -28.87
CA ILE A 9 -31.53 -20.13 -27.75
C ILE A 9 -31.49 -18.78 -27.02
N MET A 10 -32.63 -18.09 -26.88
CA MET A 10 -32.72 -16.92 -26.01
C MET A 10 -32.39 -17.39 -24.59
N GLU A 11 -31.28 -16.90 -24.04
CA GLU A 11 -30.91 -17.18 -22.66
C GLU A 11 -32.05 -16.76 -21.73
N PRO A 12 -32.51 -17.64 -20.82
CA PRO A 12 -33.57 -17.28 -19.90
C PRO A 12 -33.09 -16.12 -19.04
N ALA A 13 -33.94 -15.11 -18.89
CA ALA A 13 -33.74 -13.95 -18.03
C ALA A 13 -33.64 -14.36 -16.55
N SER A 14 -32.55 -15.01 -16.19
CA SER A 14 -32.24 -15.45 -14.84
C SER A 14 -31.24 -14.50 -14.22
N ARG A 15 -31.79 -13.53 -13.47
CA ARG A 15 -31.24 -12.96 -12.23
C ARG A 15 -29.72 -12.73 -12.23
N ARG A 16 -29.19 -11.94 -13.16
CA ARG A 16 -27.89 -11.27 -12.96
C ARG A 16 -28.10 -10.00 -12.13
N GLY A 17 -28.65 -10.20 -10.93
CA GLY A 17 -28.69 -9.18 -9.89
C GLY A 17 -27.28 -8.90 -9.41
N LYS A 18 -26.94 -7.62 -9.34
CA LYS A 18 -25.65 -7.09 -8.87
C LYS A 18 -24.44 -7.50 -9.73
N MET A 19 -24.37 -6.96 -10.94
CA MET A 19 -23.09 -6.34 -11.30
C MET A 19 -22.89 -5.22 -10.28
N LEU A 20 -22.05 -5.49 -9.28
CA LEU A 20 -21.44 -4.46 -8.46
C LEU A 20 -20.97 -3.39 -9.43
N SER A 21 -21.54 -2.19 -9.31
CA SER A 21 -20.98 -1.01 -9.95
C SER A 21 -19.50 -1.01 -9.57
N ALA A 22 -18.64 -1.31 -10.54
CA ALA A 22 -17.30 -0.78 -10.54
C ALA A 22 -17.50 0.73 -10.64
N GLY A 23 -17.70 1.35 -9.48
CA GLY A 23 -17.74 2.78 -9.31
C GLY A 23 -16.32 3.26 -9.57
N SER A 24 -15.98 3.40 -10.86
CA SER A 24 -15.01 4.37 -11.31
C SER A 24 -15.61 5.74 -11.02
N GLY A 25 -15.48 6.19 -9.77
CA GLY A 25 -15.98 7.47 -9.29
C GLY A 25 -14.83 8.26 -8.67
N ASP A 26 -14.35 9.25 -9.41
CA ASP A 26 -13.96 10.60 -8.94
C ASP A 26 -13.34 10.77 -7.54
N GLY A 27 -12.33 9.98 -7.23
CA GLY A 27 -11.35 10.26 -6.19
C GLY A 27 -10.03 9.71 -6.67
N LYS A 28 -8.91 10.37 -6.39
CA LYS A 28 -7.59 9.76 -6.58
C LYS A 28 -7.67 8.35 -6.01
N SER A 29 -7.26 7.34 -6.77
CA SER A 29 -7.33 5.96 -6.29
C SER A 29 -6.70 5.92 -4.90
N ALA A 30 -7.30 5.25 -3.91
CA ALA A 30 -6.71 5.22 -2.55
C ALA A 30 -5.22 4.83 -2.59
N VAL A 31 -4.85 3.99 -3.56
CA VAL A 31 -3.46 3.66 -3.91
C VAL A 31 -2.62 4.90 -4.25
N GLU A 32 -3.10 5.78 -5.11
CA GLU A 32 -2.42 7.02 -5.52
C GLU A 32 -2.32 8.04 -4.37
N GLU A 33 -3.32 8.10 -3.48
CA GLU A 33 -3.27 8.99 -2.31
C GLU A 33 -2.19 8.56 -1.33
N HIS A 34 -2.22 7.28 -0.93
CA HIS A 34 -1.25 6.71 0.01
C HIS A 34 0.16 6.66 -0.59
N PHE A 35 0.29 6.32 -1.88
CA PHE A 35 1.57 6.34 -2.58
C PHE A 35 2.14 7.75 -2.74
N GLY A 36 1.29 8.74 -3.03
CA GLY A 36 1.70 10.15 -3.10
C GLY A 36 2.24 10.65 -1.76
N ARG A 37 1.58 10.33 -0.65
CA ARG A 37 2.07 10.67 0.70
C ARG A 37 3.40 9.99 1.01
N ALA A 38 3.55 8.71 0.66
CA ALA A 38 4.80 7.99 0.84
C ALA A 38 5.97 8.64 0.07
N GLN A 39 5.72 9.10 -1.18
CA GLN A 39 6.72 9.80 -1.99
C GLN A 39 7.13 11.16 -1.42
N GLU A 40 6.24 11.86 -0.71
CA GLU A 40 6.56 13.14 -0.07
C GLU A 40 7.34 12.97 1.25
N LEU A 41 7.07 11.90 1.99
CA LEU A 41 7.68 11.63 3.30
C LEU A 41 9.06 10.97 3.19
N GLU A 42 9.31 10.14 2.18
CA GLU A 42 10.61 9.49 1.98
C GLU A 42 11.81 10.47 1.85
N PRO A 43 11.75 11.55 1.03
CA PRO A 43 12.85 12.50 0.95
C PRO A 43 13.06 13.27 2.25
N GLN A 44 11.98 13.58 2.98
CA GLN A 44 12.06 14.23 4.29
C GLN A 44 12.77 13.34 5.31
N ALA A 45 12.46 12.05 5.33
CA ALA A 45 13.17 11.08 6.17
C ALA A 45 14.66 11.00 5.82
N ARG A 46 15.01 10.98 4.53
CA ARG A 46 16.41 10.98 4.06
C ARG A 46 17.17 12.25 4.45
N GLU A 47 16.52 13.42 4.42
CA GLU A 47 17.12 14.67 4.88
C GLU A 47 17.38 14.66 6.39
N LYS A 48 16.43 14.13 7.19
CA LYS A 48 16.61 13.96 8.64
C LYS A 48 17.72 12.98 8.99
N LEU A 49 17.91 11.92 8.20
CA LEU A 49 19.07 11.02 8.33
C LEU A 49 20.39 11.75 8.11
N LYS A 50 20.48 12.56 7.04
CA LYS A 50 21.70 13.36 6.76
C LYS A 50 21.98 14.39 7.85
N GLY A 51 20.92 14.92 8.47
CA GLY A 51 21.00 15.85 9.59
C GLY A 51 21.34 15.21 10.95
N GLY A 52 21.54 13.87 11.02
CA GLY A 52 21.87 13.16 12.25
C GLY A 52 20.70 12.98 13.23
N SER A 53 19.48 13.35 12.81
CA SER A 53 18.26 13.21 13.63
C SER A 53 17.64 11.83 13.42
N LEU A 54 18.34 10.79 13.88
CA LEU A 54 17.99 9.38 13.63
C LEU A 54 16.58 9.00 14.13
N TYR A 55 16.12 9.58 15.24
CA TYR A 55 14.79 9.31 15.79
C TYR A 55 13.67 9.84 14.90
N GLU A 56 13.74 11.12 14.51
CA GLU A 56 12.74 11.74 13.63
C GLU A 56 12.73 11.07 12.26
N ALA A 57 13.90 10.64 11.78
CA ALA A 57 14.00 9.91 10.53
C ALA A 57 13.35 8.51 10.62
N LEU A 58 13.52 7.80 11.74
CA LEU A 58 12.91 6.48 11.95
C LEU A 58 11.38 6.60 12.06
N ASP A 59 10.87 7.62 12.75
CA ASP A 59 9.43 7.87 12.83
C ASP A 59 8.83 8.13 11.44
N LEU A 60 9.47 8.97 10.64
CA LEU A 60 9.05 9.25 9.26
C LEU A 60 9.13 8.02 8.34
N LEU A 61 10.17 7.18 8.49
CA LEU A 61 10.26 5.91 7.74
C LEU A 61 9.20 4.88 8.17
N MET A 62 8.83 4.88 9.45
CA MET A 62 7.76 4.01 9.94
C MET A 62 6.38 4.49 9.44
N GLU A 63 6.19 5.79 9.27
CA GLU A 63 5.00 6.36 8.63
C GLU A 63 4.94 6.04 7.13
N THR A 64 6.04 6.19 6.38
CA THR A 64 6.07 5.81 4.96
C THR A 64 5.76 4.33 4.76
N LYS A 65 6.27 3.46 5.64
CA LYS A 65 5.97 2.03 5.62
C LYS A 65 4.48 1.74 5.83
N LYS A 66 3.82 2.47 6.73
CA LYS A 66 2.37 2.32 6.97
C LYS A 66 1.57 2.73 5.73
N GLU A 67 1.87 3.90 5.17
CA GLU A 67 1.21 4.41 3.96
C GLU A 67 1.41 3.47 2.77
N LEU A 68 2.62 2.91 2.59
CA LEU A 68 2.86 1.89 1.55
C LEU A 68 2.08 0.60 1.80
N ALA A 69 1.96 0.14 3.05
CA ALA A 69 1.16 -1.04 3.38
C ALA A 69 -0.34 -0.83 3.10
N GLU A 70 -0.86 0.37 3.38
CA GLU A 70 -2.23 0.77 3.04
C GLU A 70 -2.43 0.84 1.52
N ALA A 71 -1.45 1.37 0.78
CA ALA A 71 -1.46 1.35 -0.69
C ALA A 71 -1.45 -0.07 -1.26
N VAL A 72 -0.64 -0.98 -0.71
CA VAL A 72 -0.61 -2.41 -1.11
C VAL A 72 -1.96 -3.08 -0.84
N TYR A 73 -2.55 -2.83 0.33
CA TYR A 73 -3.85 -3.37 0.69
C TYR A 73 -4.96 -2.88 -0.25
N ALA A 74 -4.93 -1.58 -0.61
CA ALA A 74 -5.88 -0.99 -1.55
C ALA A 74 -5.70 -1.48 -2.98
N ALA A 75 -4.46 -1.76 -3.41
CA ALA A 75 -4.16 -2.22 -4.77
C ALA A 75 -4.52 -3.71 -4.97
N GLY A 76 -4.36 -4.54 -3.94
CA GLY A 76 -4.67 -5.97 -3.98
C GLY A 76 -3.73 -6.80 -4.89
N PRO A 77 -3.63 -8.13 -4.70
CA PRO A 77 -2.65 -9.01 -5.34
C PRO A 77 -2.85 -9.29 -6.85
N GLY A 78 -3.66 -8.48 -7.54
CA GLY A 78 -3.91 -8.57 -8.98
C GLY A 78 -3.76 -7.26 -9.73
N SER A 79 -3.41 -6.17 -9.03
CA SER A 79 -3.14 -4.88 -9.68
C SER A 79 -1.75 -4.84 -10.28
N THR A 80 -1.60 -4.06 -11.34
CA THR A 80 -0.31 -3.80 -12.00
C THR A 80 0.72 -3.18 -11.05
N ASN A 81 0.26 -2.42 -10.06
CA ASN A 81 1.11 -1.67 -9.16
C ASN A 81 1.53 -2.48 -7.91
N TYR A 82 0.94 -3.66 -7.69
CA TYR A 82 1.19 -4.46 -6.50
C TYR A 82 2.67 -4.83 -6.31
N PHE A 83 3.33 -5.27 -7.39
CA PHE A 83 4.76 -5.61 -7.34
C PHE A 83 5.64 -4.39 -7.07
N MET A 84 5.34 -3.24 -7.68
CA MET A 84 6.08 -2.00 -7.43
C MET A 84 5.93 -1.51 -5.99
N LEU A 85 4.72 -1.61 -5.42
CA LEU A 85 4.46 -1.20 -4.04
C LEU A 85 5.13 -2.16 -3.03
N MET A 86 5.17 -3.45 -3.33
CA MET A 86 5.90 -4.43 -2.52
C MET A 86 7.42 -4.19 -2.54
N ASP A 87 7.98 -3.87 -3.70
CA ASP A 87 9.40 -3.55 -3.85
C ASP A 87 9.75 -2.25 -3.10
N ALA A 88 8.91 -1.22 -3.22
CA ALA A 88 9.04 0.01 -2.45
C ALA A 88 8.96 -0.23 -0.93
N ALA A 89 8.04 -1.09 -0.47
CA ALA A 89 7.92 -1.44 0.93
C ALA A 89 9.16 -2.19 1.45
N ALA A 90 9.77 -3.05 0.62
CA ALA A 90 11.01 -3.74 0.95
C ALA A 90 12.18 -2.74 1.08
N GLY A 91 12.32 -1.80 0.14
CA GLY A 91 13.37 -0.77 0.22
C GLY A 91 13.23 0.16 1.44
N VAL A 92 12.00 0.51 1.83
CA VAL A 92 11.77 1.26 3.08
C VAL A 92 12.12 0.42 4.31
N GLN A 93 11.83 -0.88 4.30
CA GLN A 93 12.20 -1.78 5.39
C GLN A 93 13.72 -1.86 5.58
N GLU A 94 14.49 -2.00 4.50
CA GLU A 94 15.96 -2.02 4.57
C GLU A 94 16.51 -0.71 5.16
N ASN A 95 15.91 0.43 4.82
CA ASN A 95 16.29 1.72 5.40
C ASN A 95 15.98 1.79 6.90
N ILE A 96 14.84 1.24 7.35
CA ILE A 96 14.51 1.15 8.77
C ILE A 96 15.52 0.26 9.50
N ASP A 97 15.83 -0.91 8.95
CA ASP A 97 16.76 -1.87 9.55
C ASP A 97 18.17 -1.27 9.65
N PHE A 98 18.60 -0.52 8.62
CA PHE A 98 19.85 0.23 8.65
C PHE A 98 19.87 1.23 9.81
N VAL A 99 18.84 2.06 9.94
CA VAL A 99 18.75 3.08 11.01
C VAL A 99 18.68 2.44 12.40
N GLN A 100 17.94 1.34 12.55
CA GLN A 100 17.90 0.55 13.78
C GLN A 100 19.27 -0.04 14.14
N GLY A 101 20.09 -0.39 13.15
CA GLY A 101 21.46 -0.84 13.36
C GLY A 101 22.40 0.23 13.93
N TYR A 102 22.11 1.52 13.72
CA TYR A 102 22.86 2.62 14.34
C TYR A 102 22.33 3.03 15.72
N LEU A 103 21.15 2.55 16.12
CA LEU A 103 20.60 2.85 17.43
C LEU A 103 21.26 1.94 18.50
N PRO A 104 21.68 2.51 19.65
CA PRO A 104 22.25 1.72 20.73
C PRO A 104 21.28 0.62 21.19
N TYR A 105 21.82 -0.56 21.55
CA TYR A 105 21.05 -1.72 22.02
C TYR A 105 20.06 -1.43 23.16
N GLU A 106 20.30 -0.38 23.96
CA GLU A 106 19.39 0.07 25.03
C GLU A 106 18.01 0.50 24.51
N PHE A 107 17.90 0.86 23.23
CA PHE A 107 16.64 1.29 22.62
C PHE A 107 15.82 0.15 22.00
N LEU A 108 16.45 -0.98 21.66
CA LEU A 108 15.75 -2.17 21.17
C LEU A 108 15.05 -2.94 22.30
N MET A 109 15.39 -2.65 23.56
CA MET A 109 14.93 -3.40 24.74
C MET A 109 13.81 -2.74 25.54
N GLU A 110 13.48 -1.46 25.33
CA GLU A 110 12.37 -0.83 26.05
C GLU A 110 11.15 -0.62 25.16
N PRO A 111 10.04 -1.38 25.35
CA PRO A 111 8.76 -0.77 25.07
C PRO A 111 8.67 0.44 25.98
N LYS A 112 8.57 1.65 25.42
CA LYS A 112 8.10 2.83 26.14
C LYS A 112 6.64 2.59 26.55
N HIS A 113 6.41 1.68 27.49
CA HIS A 113 5.29 1.79 28.39
C HIS A 113 5.59 2.98 29.27
N LYS A 114 4.95 4.11 29.00
CA LYS A 114 4.59 5.07 30.04
C LYS A 114 3.46 6.01 29.56
N ARG A 115 2.27 5.58 29.96
CA ARG A 115 1.09 6.35 30.42
C ARG A 115 0.27 7.12 29.40
#